data_AF-A0A6I6K0T5-F1
#
_entry.id   AF-A0A6I6K0T5-F1
#
_cell.length_a   1.000
_cell.length_b   1.000
_cell.length_c   1.000
_cell.angle_alpha   90.00
_cell.angle_beta   90.00
_cell.angle_gamma   90.00
#
_symmetry.space_group_name_H-M   'P 1'
#
loop_
_entity.id
_entity.type
_entity.pdbx_description
1 polymer ?
#
loop_
_entity_poly.entity_id
_entity_poly.type
_entity_poly.pdbx_seq_one_letter_code
_entity_poly.pdbx_strand_id
1 'polypeptide(L)'
;MKVLNSLPVSSFGGLNFVIKEAIDLKINSLLNYNLPTLPKQSRYNWFDIIMSYWSVFFCGGDCAEDLSVNLKEGLQNNPFINIPSPDRILSRLKSLSDSPQFFTAKRGKTEHHFSLAQELNRLNIKMLSLLPGFQKENVILDYDNTLIFNEKSDAQRTYKKEPGYYPGVGMIGKHIVYVENRNGRSNAHILQHKTIERMCSLLHEAGVTIDIIRADSASYTYEIIKAIQMNAKRFFIKARTPYF
;
A
#
# COMPACT_ATOMS: atom_id res chain seq x y z
N MET A 1 -17.46 21.31 20.76
CA MET A 1 -16.16 20.63 20.98
C MET A 1 -15.62 21.12 22.33
N LYS A 2 -15.55 20.28 23.37
CA LYS A 2 -14.94 20.68 24.65
C LYS A 2 -13.43 20.67 24.47
N VAL A 3 -12.78 21.83 24.63
CA VAL A 3 -11.33 21.95 24.64
C VAL A 3 -10.83 21.35 25.94
N LEU A 4 -10.12 20.23 25.86
CA LEU A 4 -9.37 19.67 26.98
C LEU A 4 -8.06 20.44 27.07
N ASN A 5 -7.86 21.18 28.16
CA ASN A 5 -6.59 21.87 28.43
C ASN A 5 -5.51 20.83 28.74
N SER A 6 -4.56 20.63 27.81
CA SER A 6 -3.31 19.89 28.07
C SER A 6 -2.18 20.88 28.38
N LEU A 7 -1.45 20.63 29.47
CA LEU A 7 -0.48 21.57 30.04
C LEU A 7 0.89 21.69 29.32
N PRO A 8 1.27 20.87 28.31
CA PRO A 8 2.31 21.28 27.38
C PRO A 8 1.72 21.66 26.02
N VAL A 9 2.10 22.84 25.53
CA VAL A 9 2.01 23.18 24.10
C VAL A 9 2.97 22.24 23.37
N SER A 10 2.41 21.28 22.62
CA SER A 10 3.19 20.38 21.77
C SER A 10 3.19 20.93 20.33
N SER A 11 4.35 20.95 19.68
CA SER A 11 4.48 21.26 18.25
C SER A 11 3.66 20.32 17.36
N PHE A 12 3.20 19.20 17.90
CA PHE A 12 2.43 18.16 17.19
C PHE A 12 0.95 18.12 17.61
N GLY A 13 0.42 19.16 18.27
CA GLY A 13 -0.98 19.21 18.70
C GLY A 13 -1.99 18.98 17.57
N GLY A 14 -1.64 19.35 16.33
CA GLY A 14 -2.46 19.10 15.13
C GLY A 14 -2.74 17.62 14.86
N LEU A 15 -1.84 16.70 15.25
CA LEU A 15 -2.04 15.26 15.08
C LEU A 15 -3.27 14.73 15.82
N ASN A 16 -3.67 15.37 16.94
CA ASN A 16 -4.86 14.95 17.66
C ASN A 16 -6.13 15.03 16.81
N PHE A 17 -6.23 16.01 15.90
CA PHE A 17 -7.33 16.09 14.96
C PHE A 17 -7.29 14.97 13.94
N VAL A 18 -6.10 14.63 13.42
CA VAL A 18 -5.91 13.54 12.46
C VAL A 18 -6.24 12.18 13.09
N ILE A 19 -5.76 11.93 14.30
CA ILE A 19 -6.02 10.68 15.05
C ILE A 19 -7.51 10.56 15.37
N LYS A 20 -8.13 11.66 15.83
CA LYS A 20 -9.56 11.70 16.11
C LYS A 20 -10.39 11.42 14.86
N GLU A 21 -10.04 12.04 13.73
CA GLU A 21 -10.71 11.79 12.45
C GLU A 21 -10.60 10.31 12.04
N ALA A 22 -9.43 9.70 12.19
CA ALA A 22 -9.26 8.27 11.91
C ALA A 22 -10.15 7.37 12.80
N ILE A 23 -10.38 7.75 14.06
CA ILE A 23 -11.31 7.06 14.98
C ILE A 23 -12.76 7.30 14.57
N ASP A 24 -13.11 8.53 14.22
CA ASP A 24 -14.47 8.92 13.81
C ASP A 24 -14.86 8.17 12.53
N LEU A 25 -13.91 7.99 11.60
CA LEU A 25 -14.03 7.18 10.38
C LEU A 25 -13.97 5.66 10.63
N LYS A 26 -13.79 5.20 11.87
CA LYS A 26 -13.69 3.77 12.27
C LYS A 26 -12.48 3.02 11.72
N ILE A 27 -11.42 3.72 11.34
CA ILE A 27 -10.16 3.09 10.89
C ILE A 27 -9.54 2.26 12.01
N ASN A 28 -9.65 2.72 13.26
CA ASN A 28 -9.18 1.98 14.44
C ASN A 28 -9.85 0.60 14.59
N SER A 29 -11.17 0.53 14.43
CA SER A 29 -11.92 -0.73 14.48
C SER A 29 -11.55 -1.63 13.30
N LEU A 30 -11.42 -1.05 12.11
CA LEU A 30 -11.07 -1.79 10.90
C LEU A 30 -9.69 -2.47 11.00
N LEU A 31 -8.67 -1.72 11.43
CA LEU A 31 -7.32 -2.24 11.63
C LEU A 31 -7.29 -3.38 12.65
N ASN A 32 -7.87 -3.16 13.83
CA ASN A 32 -7.85 -4.15 14.90
C ASN A 32 -8.67 -5.41 14.57
N TYR A 33 -9.69 -5.32 13.72
CA TYR A 33 -10.52 -6.45 13.32
C TYR A 33 -9.90 -7.27 12.17
N ASN A 34 -9.25 -6.61 11.20
CA ASN A 34 -8.75 -7.29 9.99
C ASN A 34 -7.30 -7.74 10.09
N LEU A 35 -6.49 -7.17 11.00
CA LEU A 35 -5.10 -7.58 11.19
C LEU A 35 -4.99 -8.71 12.21
N PRO A 36 -3.94 -9.55 12.12
CA PRO A 36 -3.77 -10.71 13.01
C PRO A 36 -3.80 -10.34 14.49
N THR A 37 -4.50 -11.12 15.32
CA THR A 37 -4.60 -10.87 16.76
C THR A 37 -3.20 -10.78 17.40
N LEU A 38 -2.96 -9.70 18.12
CA LEU A 38 -1.71 -9.51 18.85
C LEU A 38 -1.66 -10.40 20.11
N PRO A 39 -0.45 -10.79 20.56
CA PRO A 39 -0.30 -11.57 21.79
C PRO A 39 -0.95 -10.87 22.99
N LYS A 40 -1.52 -11.64 23.94
CA LYS A 40 -2.23 -11.11 25.11
C LYS A 40 -1.40 -10.15 25.97
N GLN A 41 -0.08 -10.35 26.00
CA GLN A 41 0.87 -9.49 26.70
C GLN A 41 1.21 -8.19 25.95
N SER A 42 0.66 -7.97 24.75
CA SER A 42 0.87 -6.74 23.99
C SER A 42 0.21 -5.58 24.71
N ARG A 43 0.98 -4.52 24.95
CA ARG A 43 0.47 -3.25 25.51
C ARG A 43 -0.11 -2.32 24.44
N TYR A 44 0.03 -2.69 23.18
CA TYR A 44 -0.39 -1.91 22.01
C TYR A 44 -1.33 -2.74 21.16
N ASN A 45 -2.34 -2.08 20.59
CA ASN A 45 -3.19 -2.62 19.54
C ASN A 45 -2.66 -2.20 18.15
N TRP A 46 -3.30 -2.64 17.06
CA TRP A 46 -2.86 -2.29 15.71
C TRP A 46 -3.04 -0.82 15.36
N PHE A 47 -4.10 -0.18 15.88
CA PHE A 47 -4.30 1.25 15.69
C PHE A 47 -3.17 2.06 16.35
N ASP A 48 -2.74 1.70 17.56
CA ASP A 48 -1.58 2.30 18.22
C ASP A 48 -0.32 2.22 17.34
N ILE A 49 -0.03 1.04 16.80
CA ILE A 49 1.16 0.76 15.98
C ILE A 49 1.13 1.56 14.67
N ILE A 50 0.05 1.45 13.91
CA ILE A 50 -0.07 2.05 12.59
C ILE A 50 -0.16 3.58 12.68
N MET A 51 -0.98 4.10 13.61
CA MET A 51 -1.16 5.53 13.76
C MET A 51 0.12 6.21 14.30
N SER A 52 0.87 5.54 15.18
CA SER A 52 2.20 6.03 15.60
C SER A 52 3.18 6.11 14.42
N TYR A 53 3.19 5.11 13.55
CA TYR A 53 4.05 5.12 12.37
C TYR A 53 3.62 6.18 11.34
N TRP A 54 2.32 6.33 11.07
CA TRP A 54 1.82 7.39 10.19
C TRP A 54 2.10 8.79 10.71
N SER A 55 2.12 8.98 12.03
CA SER A 55 2.43 10.26 12.65
C SER A 55 3.83 10.76 12.30
N VAL A 56 4.80 9.87 12.06
CA VAL A 56 6.13 10.23 11.53
C VAL A 56 5.99 11.02 10.23
N PHE A 57 5.29 10.45 9.25
CA PHE A 57 5.13 11.07 7.93
C PHE A 57 4.25 12.32 7.96
N PHE A 58 3.19 12.33 8.77
CA PHE A 58 2.33 13.50 8.93
C PHE A 58 3.05 14.70 9.58
N CYS A 59 4.14 14.44 10.29
CA CYS A 59 5.00 15.46 10.88
C CYS A 59 6.26 15.74 10.05
N GLY A 60 6.38 15.19 8.84
CA GLY A 60 7.50 15.44 7.94
C GLY A 60 8.76 14.62 8.24
N GLY A 61 8.67 13.61 9.12
CA GLY A 61 9.72 12.62 9.30
C GLY A 61 9.72 11.57 8.17
N ASP A 62 10.82 10.84 8.06
CA ASP A 62 11.03 9.85 7.00
C ASP A 62 11.56 8.50 7.50
N CYS A 63 11.93 8.41 8.78
CA CYS A 63 12.46 7.20 9.40
C CYS A 63 11.68 6.81 10.68
N ALA A 64 11.68 5.52 11.04
CA ALA A 64 10.92 5.06 12.21
C ALA A 64 11.49 5.64 13.53
N GLU A 65 12.78 5.92 13.54
CA GLU A 65 13.56 6.47 14.64
C GLU A 65 13.09 7.88 15.04
N ASP A 66 12.55 8.65 14.08
CA ASP A 66 11.93 9.96 14.33
C ASP A 66 10.82 9.90 15.38
N LEU A 67 10.15 8.74 15.50
CA LEU A 67 9.15 8.54 16.53
C LEU A 67 9.75 8.70 17.93
N SER A 68 10.98 8.25 18.14
CA SER A 68 11.68 8.32 19.42
C SER A 68 12.40 9.64 19.65
N VAL A 69 12.96 10.24 18.58
CA VAL A 69 13.78 11.45 18.66
C VAL A 69 12.91 12.71 18.68
N ASN A 70 11.89 12.77 17.82
CA ASN A 70 11.14 14.00 17.55
C ASN A 70 9.72 13.96 18.12
N LEU A 71 9.03 12.82 18.03
CA LEU A 71 7.59 12.75 18.36
C LEU A 71 7.27 12.28 19.77
N LYS A 72 8.17 11.50 20.39
CA LYS A 72 7.89 10.81 21.64
C LYS A 72 7.47 11.76 22.76
N GLU A 73 8.25 12.79 23.04
CA GLU A 73 7.95 13.74 24.13
C GLU A 73 6.62 14.47 23.90
N GLY A 74 6.38 14.91 22.66
CA GLY A 74 5.17 15.65 22.30
C GLY A 74 3.88 14.83 22.27
N LEU A 75 3.99 13.50 22.21
CA LEU A 75 2.85 12.60 22.10
C LEU A 75 2.79 11.54 23.22
N GLN A 76 3.74 11.48 24.16
CA GLN A 76 3.82 10.45 25.21
C GLN A 76 2.53 10.33 26.04
N ASN A 77 1.81 11.44 26.23
CA ASN A 77 0.53 11.51 26.95
C ASN A 77 -0.66 11.72 25.99
N ASN A 78 -0.58 11.19 24.77
CA ASN A 78 -1.66 11.33 23.79
C ASN A 78 -2.95 10.67 24.32
N PRO A 79 -4.11 11.33 24.24
CA PRO A 79 -5.37 10.79 24.78
C PRO A 79 -5.98 9.66 23.92
N PHE A 80 -5.49 9.44 22.71
CA PHE A 80 -6.09 8.52 21.74
C PHE A 80 -5.26 7.27 21.45
N ILE A 81 -3.93 7.35 21.52
CA ILE A 81 -3.02 6.25 21.17
C ILE A 81 -1.87 6.11 22.17
N ASN A 82 -1.39 4.87 22.34
CA ASN A 82 -0.16 4.58 23.07
C ASN A 82 1.00 4.43 22.10
N ILE A 83 2.14 5.09 22.37
CA ILE A 83 3.26 5.14 21.42
C ILE A 83 4.24 4.02 21.68
N PRO A 84 4.41 3.07 20.73
CA PRO A 84 5.45 2.05 20.83
C PRO A 84 6.83 2.61 20.49
N SER A 85 7.89 1.88 20.85
CA SER A 85 9.24 2.19 20.34
C SER A 85 9.34 1.92 18.83
N PRO A 86 10.30 2.56 18.13
CA PRO A 86 10.58 2.27 16.72
C PRO A 86 10.77 0.76 16.46
N ASP A 87 11.58 0.08 17.28
CA ASP A 87 11.79 -1.37 17.18
C ASP A 87 10.49 -2.17 17.27
N ARG A 88 9.57 -1.76 18.15
CA ARG A 88 8.29 -2.45 18.33
C ARG A 88 7.41 -2.28 17.10
N ILE A 89 7.38 -1.09 16.51
CA ILE A 89 6.65 -0.82 15.26
C ILE A 89 7.24 -1.65 14.13
N LEU A 90 8.55 -1.56 13.89
CA LEU A 90 9.21 -2.26 12.80
C LEU A 90 9.05 -3.78 12.92
N SER A 91 9.18 -4.33 14.14
CA SER A 91 8.93 -5.74 14.41
C SER A 91 7.50 -6.16 14.06
N ARG A 92 6.51 -5.32 14.39
CA ARG A 92 5.09 -5.59 14.10
C ARG A 92 4.76 -5.44 12.62
N LEU A 93 5.25 -4.41 11.95
CA LEU A 93 5.09 -4.25 10.50
C LEU A 93 5.74 -5.42 9.74
N LYS A 94 6.92 -5.87 10.17
CA LYS A 94 7.58 -7.05 9.60
C LYS A 94 6.75 -8.32 9.78
N SER A 95 6.01 -8.45 10.89
CA SER A 95 5.11 -9.60 11.09
C SER A 95 3.91 -9.65 10.13
N LEU A 96 3.61 -8.56 9.42
CA LEU A 96 2.59 -8.51 8.37
C LEU A 96 3.15 -8.87 6.98
N SER A 97 4.44 -9.20 6.86
CA SER A 97 5.05 -9.53 5.57
C SER A 97 4.55 -10.88 5.03
N ASP A 98 4.18 -10.88 3.76
CA ASP A 98 3.85 -12.10 3.02
C ASP A 98 5.13 -12.75 2.48
N SER A 99 5.19 -14.08 2.58
CA SER A 99 6.23 -14.85 1.89
C SER A 99 6.12 -14.67 0.37
N PRO A 100 7.25 -14.56 -0.34
CA PRO A 100 7.22 -14.45 -1.79
C PRO A 100 6.63 -15.71 -2.42
N GLN A 101 5.78 -15.50 -3.41
CA GLN A 101 5.29 -16.54 -4.30
C GLN A 101 6.15 -16.61 -5.55
N PHE A 102 6.40 -17.83 -6.01
CA PHE A 102 7.31 -18.13 -7.10
C PHE A 102 6.53 -18.44 -8.38
N PHE A 103 6.87 -17.76 -9.47
CA PHE A 103 6.23 -17.92 -10.76
C PHE A 103 7.26 -18.13 -11.86
N THR A 104 6.88 -18.91 -12.87
CA THR A 104 7.68 -19.12 -14.07
C THR A 104 6.88 -18.67 -15.29
N ALA A 105 7.48 -17.85 -16.15
CA ALA A 105 6.84 -17.43 -17.39
C ALA A 105 6.80 -18.60 -18.40
N LYS A 106 5.76 -18.66 -19.26
CA LYS A 106 5.62 -19.71 -20.29
C LYS A 106 6.84 -19.84 -21.21
N ARG A 107 7.57 -18.73 -21.43
CA ARG A 107 8.78 -18.66 -22.25
C ARG A 107 9.92 -18.07 -21.42
N GLY A 108 10.45 -18.83 -20.48
CA GLY A 108 11.60 -18.44 -19.67
C GLY A 108 11.91 -19.46 -18.58
N LYS A 109 13.19 -19.60 -18.23
CA LYS A 109 13.63 -20.39 -17.07
C LYS A 109 13.81 -19.51 -15.82
N THR A 110 13.64 -18.20 -15.96
CA THR A 110 13.78 -17.25 -14.86
C THR A 110 12.60 -17.39 -13.92
N GLU A 111 12.92 -17.61 -12.65
CA GLU A 111 11.95 -17.58 -11.57
C GLU A 111 11.67 -16.13 -11.15
N HIS A 112 10.39 -15.83 -11.00
CA HIS A 112 9.86 -14.53 -10.64
C HIS A 112 9.25 -14.58 -9.25
N HIS A 113 9.60 -13.61 -8.40
CA HIS A 113 9.17 -13.59 -7.00
C HIS A 113 8.23 -12.42 -6.77
N PHE A 114 6.97 -12.71 -6.45
CA PHE A 114 5.98 -11.67 -6.16
C PHE A 114 5.51 -11.80 -4.71
N SER A 115 5.37 -10.67 -4.02
CA SER A 115 4.66 -10.59 -2.74
C SER A 115 3.31 -9.93 -3.01
N LEU A 116 2.25 -10.73 -2.91
CA LEU A 116 0.91 -10.33 -3.36
C LEU A 116 0.18 -9.43 -2.36
N ALA A 117 0.49 -9.54 -1.07
CA ALA A 117 -0.08 -8.72 0.01
C ALA A 117 -1.62 -8.67 -0.05
N GLN A 118 -2.29 -9.79 -0.38
CA GLN A 118 -3.73 -9.78 -0.71
C GLN A 118 -4.59 -9.24 0.43
N GLU A 119 -4.33 -9.68 1.66
CA GLU A 119 -5.09 -9.24 2.84
C GLU A 119 -4.82 -7.78 3.20
N LEU A 120 -3.59 -7.30 2.99
CA LEU A 120 -3.25 -5.88 3.18
C LEU A 120 -3.86 -5.00 2.10
N ASN A 121 -3.89 -5.45 0.84
CA ASN A 121 -4.59 -4.76 -0.25
C ASN A 121 -6.10 -4.69 0.00
N ARG A 122 -6.70 -5.80 0.44
CA ARG A 122 -8.11 -5.86 0.85
C ARG A 122 -8.39 -4.88 1.99
N LEU A 123 -7.55 -4.87 3.02
CA LEU A 123 -7.66 -3.94 4.15
C LEU A 123 -7.53 -2.48 3.69
N ASN A 124 -6.58 -2.19 2.80
CA ASN A 124 -6.37 -0.86 2.25
C ASN A 124 -7.62 -0.35 1.50
N ILE A 125 -8.22 -1.17 0.63
CA ILE A 125 -9.44 -0.77 -0.09
C ILE A 125 -10.61 -0.56 0.89
N LYS A 126 -10.72 -1.39 1.94
CA LYS A 126 -11.71 -1.18 3.01
C LYS A 126 -11.49 0.15 3.74
N MET A 127 -10.24 0.54 4.04
CA MET A 127 -9.92 1.84 4.62
C MET A 127 -10.26 3.00 3.68
N LEU A 128 -9.86 2.90 2.40
CA LEU A 128 -10.18 3.91 1.39
C LEU A 128 -11.68 4.12 1.22
N SER A 129 -12.46 3.03 1.32
CA SER A 129 -13.92 3.07 1.26
C SER A 129 -14.57 3.88 2.39
N LEU A 130 -13.87 4.13 3.48
CA LEU A 130 -14.34 4.96 4.60
C LEU A 130 -14.00 6.44 4.38
N LEU A 131 -13.08 6.77 3.47
CA LEU A 131 -12.66 8.14 3.25
C LEU A 131 -13.75 8.94 2.50
N PRO A 132 -14.07 10.16 2.97
CA PRO A 132 -14.93 11.06 2.22
C PRO A 132 -14.38 11.32 0.81
N GLY A 133 -15.21 11.10 -0.20
CA GLY A 133 -14.85 11.36 -1.61
C GLY A 133 -14.10 10.22 -2.31
N PHE A 134 -13.94 9.04 -1.70
CA PHE A 134 -13.49 7.86 -2.44
C PHE A 134 -14.60 7.32 -3.35
N GLN A 135 -14.43 7.48 -4.67
CA GLN A 135 -15.40 7.02 -5.67
C GLN A 135 -15.26 5.51 -5.93
N LYS A 136 -16.39 4.81 -5.92
CA LYS A 136 -16.46 3.38 -6.26
C LYS A 136 -17.08 3.09 -7.62
N GLU A 137 -17.84 4.02 -8.18
CA GLU A 137 -18.60 3.76 -9.39
C GLU A 137 -17.92 4.30 -10.64
N ASN A 138 -17.86 3.49 -11.70
CA ASN A 138 -17.31 3.84 -13.01
C ASN A 138 -15.96 4.56 -12.91
N VAL A 139 -15.05 3.97 -12.14
CA VAL A 139 -13.74 4.57 -11.86
C VAL A 139 -12.81 4.48 -13.05
N ILE A 140 -11.81 5.36 -13.07
CA ILE A 140 -10.62 5.25 -13.90
C ILE A 140 -9.54 4.61 -13.06
N LEU A 141 -9.08 3.42 -13.47
CA LEU A 141 -8.03 2.67 -12.83
C LEU A 141 -6.73 2.83 -13.63
N ASP A 142 -5.75 3.48 -13.01
CA ASP A 142 -4.39 3.59 -13.52
C ASP A 142 -3.56 2.41 -13.02
N TYR A 143 -2.73 1.83 -13.89
CA TYR A 143 -1.76 0.81 -13.50
C TYR A 143 -0.38 1.13 -14.05
N ASP A 144 0.61 1.13 -13.15
CA ASP A 144 2.02 1.29 -13.50
C ASP A 144 2.91 0.32 -12.71
N ASN A 145 4.05 -0.04 -13.31
CA ASN A 145 5.14 -0.68 -12.57
C ASN A 145 6.17 0.38 -12.13
N THR A 146 6.33 0.57 -10.82
CA THR A 146 7.24 1.58 -10.25
C THR A 146 8.58 0.95 -9.92
N LEU A 147 9.67 1.41 -10.54
CA LEU A 147 11.02 0.90 -10.25
C LEU A 147 11.55 1.54 -8.97
N ILE A 148 11.91 0.73 -7.98
CA ILE A 148 12.46 1.17 -6.70
C ILE A 148 13.86 0.57 -6.55
N PHE A 149 14.89 1.40 -6.62
CA PHE A 149 16.26 0.98 -6.36
C PHE A 149 16.49 0.79 -4.86
N ASN A 150 17.18 -0.29 -4.51
CA ASN A 150 17.40 -0.64 -3.12
C ASN A 150 18.52 -1.68 -2.97
N GLU A 151 19.27 -1.61 -1.87
CA GLU A 151 20.40 -2.50 -1.56
C GLU A 151 20.08 -3.54 -0.46
N LYS A 152 18.79 -3.81 -0.20
CA LYS A 152 18.39 -4.91 0.70
C LYS A 152 18.94 -6.23 0.19
N SER A 153 19.22 -7.13 1.12
CA SER A 153 19.83 -8.43 0.85
C SER A 153 19.05 -9.29 -0.15
N ASP A 154 17.73 -9.11 -0.23
CA ASP A 154 16.84 -9.84 -1.14
C ASP A 154 16.58 -9.11 -2.47
N ALA A 155 17.06 -7.88 -2.64
CA ALA A 155 16.92 -7.12 -3.88
C ALA A 155 17.64 -7.82 -5.04
N GLN A 156 17.03 -7.79 -6.22
CA GLN A 156 17.55 -8.45 -7.41
C GLN A 156 17.89 -7.44 -8.50
N ARG A 157 18.84 -7.79 -9.39
CA ARG A 157 19.21 -6.90 -10.49
C ARG A 157 18.05 -6.65 -11.45
N THR A 158 17.83 -5.38 -11.72
CA THR A 158 16.80 -4.85 -12.61
C THR A 158 17.31 -4.72 -14.05
N TYR A 159 16.43 -4.43 -15.01
CA TYR A 159 16.83 -4.14 -16.39
C TYR A 159 17.76 -2.93 -16.52
N LYS A 160 17.72 -2.00 -15.54
CA LYS A 160 18.66 -0.87 -15.43
C LYS A 160 20.01 -1.27 -14.81
N LYS A 161 20.26 -2.56 -14.60
CA LYS A 161 21.48 -3.15 -14.02
C LYS A 161 21.76 -2.76 -12.56
N GLU A 162 20.80 -2.16 -11.88
CA GLU A 162 20.86 -1.85 -10.44
C GLU A 162 19.98 -2.81 -9.62
N PRO A 163 20.33 -3.10 -8.36
CA PRO A 163 19.47 -3.87 -7.47
C PRO A 163 18.20 -3.10 -7.11
N GLY A 164 17.06 -3.80 -7.08
CA GLY A 164 15.80 -3.18 -6.72
C GLY A 164 14.59 -4.08 -6.86
N TYR A 165 13.42 -3.44 -6.77
CA TYR A 165 12.10 -4.03 -6.90
C TYR A 165 11.31 -3.32 -8.00
N TYR A 166 10.31 -4.01 -8.52
CA TYR A 166 9.45 -3.47 -9.57
C TYR A 166 7.96 -3.64 -9.25
N PRO A 167 7.47 -3.12 -8.11
CA PRO A 167 6.07 -3.27 -7.71
C PRO A 167 5.08 -2.86 -8.81
N GLY A 168 4.00 -3.61 -8.93
CA GLY A 168 2.80 -3.19 -9.67
C GLY A 168 1.91 -2.38 -8.74
N VAL A 169 1.54 -1.18 -9.19
CA VAL A 169 0.74 -0.24 -8.41
C VAL A 169 -0.52 0.12 -9.19
N GLY A 170 -1.67 -0.02 -8.53
CA GLY A 170 -2.96 0.40 -9.03
C GLY A 170 -3.42 1.68 -8.34
N MET A 171 -3.96 2.63 -9.10
CA MET A 171 -4.43 3.91 -8.57
C MET A 171 -5.82 4.29 -9.09
N ILE A 172 -6.66 4.85 -8.21
CA ILE A 172 -7.91 5.53 -8.58
C ILE A 172 -7.77 7.00 -8.18
N GLY A 173 -7.57 7.86 -9.18
CA GLY A 173 -7.19 9.25 -8.96
C GLY A 173 -5.89 9.34 -8.15
N LYS A 174 -5.96 9.88 -6.94
CA LYS A 174 -4.81 9.99 -6.03
C LYS A 174 -4.64 8.82 -5.06
N HIS A 175 -5.58 7.87 -5.04
CA HIS A 175 -5.59 6.79 -4.05
C HIS A 175 -4.89 5.56 -4.60
N ILE A 176 -3.88 5.07 -3.89
CA ILE A 176 -3.25 3.78 -4.18
C ILE A 176 -4.21 2.67 -3.71
N VAL A 177 -4.77 1.92 -4.64
CA VAL A 177 -5.79 0.89 -4.35
C VAL A 177 -5.22 -0.53 -4.37
N TYR A 178 -4.02 -0.71 -4.93
CA TYR A 178 -3.37 -2.01 -5.01
C TYR A 178 -1.86 -1.85 -5.09
N VAL A 179 -1.13 -2.69 -4.35
CA VAL A 179 0.32 -2.81 -4.43
C VAL A 179 0.69 -4.29 -4.42
N GLU A 180 1.43 -4.73 -5.42
CA GLU A 180 2.01 -6.07 -5.49
C GLU A 180 3.50 -5.94 -5.72
N ASN A 181 4.32 -6.39 -4.77
CA ASN A 181 5.76 -6.26 -4.90
C ASN A 181 6.32 -7.35 -5.81
N ARG A 182 7.34 -7.01 -6.59
CA ARG A 182 7.97 -7.89 -7.59
C ARG A 182 9.46 -7.71 -7.51
N ASN A 183 10.23 -8.81 -7.53
CA ASN A 183 11.68 -8.70 -7.52
C ASN A 183 12.22 -8.00 -8.80
N GLY A 184 13.44 -7.48 -8.75
CA GLY A 184 14.03 -6.75 -9.87
C GLY A 184 14.15 -7.53 -11.19
N ARG A 185 14.15 -8.88 -11.16
CA ARG A 185 14.16 -9.72 -12.38
C ARG A 185 12.80 -9.74 -13.11
N SER A 186 11.74 -9.27 -12.46
CA SER A 186 10.38 -9.33 -12.97
C SER A 186 10.00 -8.06 -13.72
N ASN A 187 10.45 -7.96 -14.97
CA ASN A 187 10.10 -6.85 -15.85
C ASN A 187 8.57 -6.62 -15.96
N ALA A 188 8.16 -5.39 -16.28
CA ALA A 188 6.77 -4.92 -16.19
C ALA A 188 5.75 -5.88 -16.82
N HIS A 189 5.99 -6.29 -18.07
CA HIS A 189 5.09 -7.17 -18.84
C HIS A 189 4.96 -8.61 -18.31
N ILE A 190 5.91 -9.10 -17.50
CA ILE A 190 5.91 -10.50 -17.06
C ILE A 190 4.67 -10.75 -16.21
N LEU A 191 3.79 -11.69 -16.59
CA LEU A 191 2.60 -12.04 -15.79
C LEU A 191 1.70 -10.85 -15.37
N GLN A 192 1.81 -9.70 -16.03
CA GLN A 192 1.07 -8.49 -15.66
C GLN A 192 -0.44 -8.69 -15.77
N HIS A 193 -0.90 -9.50 -16.72
CA HIS A 193 -2.30 -9.93 -16.84
C HIS A 193 -2.81 -10.55 -15.54
N LYS A 194 -1.98 -11.35 -14.83
CA LYS A 194 -2.34 -11.91 -13.52
C LYS A 194 -2.41 -10.87 -12.42
N THR A 195 -1.51 -9.88 -12.43
CA THR A 195 -1.56 -8.75 -11.51
C THR A 195 -2.85 -7.95 -11.70
N ILE A 196 -3.24 -7.68 -12.96
CA ILE A 196 -4.50 -6.99 -13.29
C ILE A 196 -5.71 -7.81 -12.85
N GLU A 197 -5.75 -9.12 -13.13
CA GLU A 197 -6.83 -10.02 -12.69
C GLU A 197 -7.01 -9.97 -11.16
N ARG A 198 -5.91 -10.10 -10.39
CA ARG A 198 -5.95 -10.04 -8.92
C ARG A 198 -6.42 -8.68 -8.41
N MET A 199 -5.86 -7.60 -8.96
CA MET A 199 -6.23 -6.24 -8.59
C MET A 199 -7.71 -5.97 -8.85
N CYS A 200 -8.21 -6.28 -10.04
CA CYS A 200 -9.61 -6.07 -10.40
C CYS A 200 -10.54 -6.94 -9.55
N SER A 201 -10.15 -8.19 -9.25
CA SER A 201 -10.92 -9.06 -8.37
C SER A 201 -11.10 -8.45 -6.97
N LEU A 202 -10.06 -7.87 -6.37
CA LEU A 202 -10.17 -7.22 -5.06
C LEU A 202 -11.03 -5.95 -5.12
N LEU A 203 -10.91 -5.17 -6.19
CA LEU A 203 -11.73 -3.98 -6.40
C LEU A 203 -13.22 -4.35 -6.55
N HIS A 204 -13.54 -5.35 -7.37
CA HIS A 204 -14.91 -5.84 -7.55
C HIS A 204 -15.49 -6.38 -6.24
N GLU A 205 -14.70 -7.12 -5.44
CA GLU A 205 -15.14 -7.60 -4.13
C GLU A 205 -15.49 -6.44 -3.18
N ALA A 206 -14.78 -5.32 -3.27
CA ALA A 206 -15.06 -4.10 -2.50
C ALA A 206 -16.21 -3.24 -3.08
N GLY A 207 -16.88 -3.72 -4.14
CA GLY A 207 -17.96 -3.03 -4.83
C GLY A 207 -17.50 -1.87 -5.72
N VAL A 208 -16.23 -1.84 -6.13
CA VAL A 208 -15.72 -0.84 -7.08
C VAL A 208 -16.02 -1.31 -8.50
N THR A 209 -16.66 -0.48 -9.31
CA THR A 209 -16.92 -0.75 -10.74
C THR A 209 -15.96 0.05 -11.61
N ILE A 210 -15.28 -0.63 -12.53
CA ILE A 210 -14.23 -0.03 -13.36
C ILE A 210 -14.79 0.28 -14.75
N ASP A 211 -14.70 1.55 -15.15
CA ASP A 211 -15.10 1.98 -16.48
C ASP A 211 -13.91 2.02 -17.43
N ILE A 212 -12.79 2.59 -16.99
CA ILE A 212 -11.58 2.75 -17.79
C ILE A 212 -10.39 2.14 -17.05
N ILE A 213 -9.56 1.36 -17.75
CA ILE A 213 -8.19 1.06 -17.33
C ILE A 213 -7.20 1.82 -18.20
N ARG A 214 -6.23 2.51 -17.59
CA ARG A 214 -5.11 3.16 -18.28
C ARG A 214 -3.79 2.51 -17.88
N ALA A 215 -2.91 2.29 -18.85
CA ALA A 215 -1.60 1.71 -18.59
C ALA A 215 -0.57 2.10 -19.66
N ASP A 216 0.71 1.94 -19.33
CA ASP A 216 1.82 2.27 -20.20
C ASP A 216 2.02 1.28 -21.38
N SER A 217 3.04 1.53 -22.20
CA SER A 217 3.34 0.69 -23.36
C SER A 217 3.87 -0.70 -23.02
N ALA A 218 4.33 -0.96 -21.80
CA ALA A 218 4.70 -2.31 -21.38
C ALA A 218 3.47 -3.24 -21.31
N SER A 219 2.29 -2.63 -21.13
CA SER A 219 0.99 -3.29 -21.08
C SER A 219 0.44 -3.65 -22.47
N TYR A 220 1.07 -3.20 -23.55
CA TYR A 220 0.65 -3.42 -24.94
C TYR A 220 0.99 -4.85 -25.42
N THR A 221 0.42 -5.87 -24.78
CA THR A 221 0.52 -7.27 -25.20
C THR A 221 -0.86 -7.95 -25.15
N TYR A 222 -1.07 -8.98 -25.97
CA TYR A 222 -2.39 -9.62 -26.14
C TYR A 222 -3.01 -10.11 -24.82
N GLU A 223 -2.26 -10.85 -24.00
CA GLU A 223 -2.78 -11.40 -22.74
C GLU A 223 -3.18 -10.30 -21.73
N ILE A 224 -2.43 -9.20 -21.71
CA ILE A 224 -2.70 -8.07 -20.80
C ILE A 224 -3.94 -7.32 -21.27
N ILE A 225 -4.04 -7.03 -22.57
CA ILE A 225 -5.21 -6.39 -23.17
C ILE A 225 -6.47 -7.24 -22.91
N LYS A 226 -6.38 -8.56 -23.07
CA LYS A 226 -7.50 -9.47 -22.81
C LYS A 226 -7.94 -9.42 -21.34
N ALA A 227 -7.00 -9.46 -20.40
CA ALA A 227 -7.30 -9.32 -18.98
C ALA A 227 -7.96 -7.97 -18.65
N ILE A 228 -7.51 -6.88 -19.27
CA ILE A 228 -8.12 -5.55 -19.11
C ILE A 228 -9.55 -5.52 -19.67
N GLN A 229 -9.77 -6.04 -20.88
CA GLN A 229 -11.08 -6.08 -21.53
C GLN A 229 -12.12 -6.87 -20.72
N MET A 230 -11.70 -7.88 -19.97
CA MET A 230 -12.59 -8.64 -19.09
C MET A 230 -13.02 -7.86 -17.84
N ASN A 231 -12.29 -6.81 -17.46
CA ASN A 231 -12.47 -6.10 -16.19
C ASN A 231 -12.84 -4.61 -16.34
N ALA A 232 -12.87 -4.05 -17.55
CA ALA A 232 -13.22 -2.67 -17.80
C ALA A 232 -14.00 -2.50 -19.11
N LYS A 233 -14.87 -1.49 -19.17
CA LYS A 233 -15.65 -1.15 -20.38
C LYS A 233 -14.76 -0.61 -21.49
N ARG A 234 -13.73 0.16 -21.10
CA ARG A 234 -12.82 0.87 -22.00
C ARG A 234 -11.39 0.75 -21.49
N PHE A 235 -10.42 0.91 -22.38
CA PHE A 235 -9.02 0.96 -21.99
C PHE A 235 -8.23 1.95 -22.84
N PHE A 236 -7.21 2.57 -22.24
CA PHE A 236 -6.25 3.41 -22.94
C PHE A 236 -4.85 2.90 -22.62
N ILE A 237 -4.21 2.28 -23.61
CA ILE A 237 -2.85 1.77 -23.48
C ILE A 237 -1.98 2.52 -24.46
N LYS A 238 -0.84 3.03 -24.00
CA LYS A 238 0.12 3.68 -24.88
C LYS A 238 0.63 2.66 -25.91
N ALA A 239 0.49 2.96 -27.19
CA ALA A 239 1.03 2.10 -28.24
C ALA A 239 2.55 1.97 -28.09
N ARG A 240 3.08 0.77 -28.31
CA ARG A 240 4.52 0.56 -28.37
C ARG A 240 5.01 1.09 -29.71
N THR A 241 5.85 2.13 -29.69
CA THR A 241 6.43 2.67 -30.93
C THR A 241 7.25 1.56 -31.61
N PRO A 242 6.95 1.21 -32.88
CA PRO A 242 7.85 0.36 -33.64
C PRO A 242 9.18 1.08 -33.77
N TYR A 243 10.29 0.38 -33.53
CA TYR A 243 11.57 0.85 -34.04
C TYR A 243 11.50 0.71 -35.57
N PHE A 244 11.28 1.83 -36.25
CA PHE A 244 11.48 1.94 -37.70
C PHE A 244 12.96 2.22 -37.95
#